data_AF-A0A1W1BU07-F1
#
_entry.id   AF-A0A1W1BU07-F1
#
_cell.length_a   1.000
_cell.length_b   1.000
_cell.length_c   1.000
_cell.angle_alpha   90.00
_cell.angle_beta   90.00
_cell.angle_gamma   90.00
#
_symmetry.space_group_name_H-M   'P 1'
#
loop_
_entity.id
_entity.type
_entity.pdbx_description
1 polymer ?
#
loop_
_entity_poly.entity_id
_entity_poly.type
_entity_poly.pdbx_seq_one_letter_code
_entity_poly.pdbx_strand_id
1 'polypeptide(L)'
;MIHPETHTLADPFRSKLKLQKKAAELEVKHALQTNNHVPNYILEKQGIKKAAATSPIPEKIKSQEIHSGVDSLLTWIKEEALDDIKEVLKDPKSSLEDLHQVLADYNLELNPRGNGIVIADKTRKLFVKASNVHRDLSKGKLEKRFGEFKTSNITTTPKKKFSRPVNKYWKRYQELSTQKRSTKTEELRLEKLARTTLRVQLKEKYEARINKINADPLINKRHKAEARKKVYAQRKAEFKALQETFSKKRTEILSRTKQTSYKEYLMELALSGDEGALKELRKQKQEIKPDDKVLMHPKKKVSHSIFKSFISKITKQGNAVYEVGKNSTVTDKGDHLKLSLESKSDEAMLQALKMAVAKYGNTLDIQGNIEFKKRVLMVTQKYDLKVNFADPQMQKIKSEMQKQPQTQNTTKTKNSKKGMSR
;
A
#
# COMPACT_ATOMS: atom_id res chain seq x y z
N MET A 1 -17.94 2.58 22.34
CA MET A 1 -16.99 3.44 23.07
C MET A 1 -16.90 2.92 24.49
N ILE A 2 -15.70 2.79 25.04
CA ILE A 2 -15.54 2.40 26.44
C ILE A 2 -15.59 3.68 27.26
N HIS A 3 -16.48 3.73 28.26
CA HIS A 3 -16.53 4.86 29.17
C HIS A 3 -15.23 4.88 30.00
N PRO A 4 -14.48 6.00 30.05
CA PRO A 4 -13.14 6.04 30.64
C PRO A 4 -13.14 5.73 32.14
N GLU A 5 -14.19 6.11 32.86
CA GLU A 5 -14.30 5.85 34.31
C GLU A 5 -14.96 4.51 34.64
N THR A 6 -16.12 4.22 34.05
CA THR A 6 -16.88 3.00 34.37
C THR A 6 -16.41 1.76 33.61
N HIS A 7 -15.50 1.90 32.64
CA HIS A 7 -14.98 0.83 31.78
C HIS A 7 -16.06 0.01 31.05
N THR A 8 -17.29 0.55 30.97
CA THR A 8 -18.42 -0.09 30.30
C THR A 8 -18.39 0.21 28.81
N LEU A 9 -18.74 -0.79 27.99
CA LEU A 9 -18.85 -0.64 26.55
C LEU A 9 -20.23 -0.07 26.20
N ALA A 10 -20.28 1.18 25.77
CA ALA A 10 -21.46 1.78 25.16
C ALA A 10 -21.39 1.61 23.64
N ASP A 11 -22.31 0.86 23.04
CA ASP A 11 -22.45 0.76 21.57
C ASP A 11 -23.75 1.42 21.08
N PRO A 12 -23.76 2.76 20.91
CA PRO A 12 -24.96 3.47 20.50
C PRO A 12 -25.33 3.14 19.05
N PHE A 13 -26.63 3.14 18.74
CA PHE A 13 -27.12 2.98 17.37
C PHE A 13 -26.42 3.96 16.41
N ARG A 14 -25.92 3.42 15.28
CA ARG A 14 -25.10 4.12 14.27
C ARG A 14 -23.82 4.76 14.85
N SER A 15 -23.17 4.10 15.81
CA SER A 15 -21.94 4.54 16.48
C SER A 15 -20.86 5.02 15.50
N LYS A 16 -20.63 4.32 14.39
CA LYS A 16 -19.67 4.72 13.35
C LYS A 16 -19.93 6.11 12.77
N LEU A 17 -21.19 6.45 12.47
CA LEU A 17 -21.55 7.73 11.86
C LEU A 17 -21.45 8.87 12.87
N LYS A 18 -21.85 8.62 14.12
CA LYS A 18 -21.70 9.57 15.25
C LYS A 18 -20.22 9.87 15.52
N LEU A 19 -19.38 8.83 15.51
CA LEU A 19 -17.92 8.96 15.68
C LEU A 19 -17.29 9.77 14.54
N GLN A 20 -17.66 9.52 13.29
CA GLN A 20 -17.14 10.29 12.14
C GLN A 20 -17.53 11.77 12.21
N LYS A 21 -18.78 12.08 12.57
CA LYS A 21 -19.22 13.46 12.77
C LYS A 21 -18.42 14.14 13.90
N LYS A 22 -18.23 13.44 15.02
CA LYS A 22 -17.46 13.96 16.15
C LYS A 22 -15.97 14.14 15.82
N ALA A 23 -15.39 13.23 15.04
CA ALA A 23 -14.02 13.35 14.56
C ALA A 23 -13.84 14.60 13.69
N ALA A 24 -14.76 14.86 12.75
CA ALA A 24 -14.73 16.07 11.94
C ALA A 24 -14.84 17.36 12.79
N GLU A 25 -15.72 17.37 13.80
CA GLU A 25 -15.82 18.49 14.75
C GLU A 25 -14.52 18.71 15.54
N LEU A 26 -13.88 17.62 16.00
CA LEU A 26 -12.63 17.68 16.76
C LEU A 26 -11.45 18.10 15.89
N GLU A 27 -11.40 17.69 14.63
CA GLU A 27 -10.36 18.12 13.70
C GLU A 27 -10.40 19.64 13.50
N VAL A 28 -11.59 20.21 13.34
CA VAL A 28 -11.76 21.67 13.27
C VAL A 28 -11.39 22.33 14.61
N LYS A 29 -11.93 21.82 15.73
CA LYS A 29 -11.69 22.39 17.07
C LYS A 29 -10.21 22.43 17.46
N HIS A 30 -9.45 21.43 17.06
CA HIS A 30 -8.05 21.26 17.44
C HIS A 30 -7.06 21.56 16.30
N ALA A 31 -7.52 22.17 15.20
CA ALA A 31 -6.71 22.48 14.02
C ALA A 31 -5.89 21.27 13.50
N LEU A 32 -6.48 20.07 13.55
CA LEU A 32 -5.86 18.85 13.06
C LEU A 32 -6.08 18.70 11.55
N GLN A 33 -5.27 17.85 10.92
CA GLN A 33 -5.42 17.52 9.50
C GLN A 33 -6.82 16.95 9.24
N THR A 34 -7.57 17.59 8.34
CA THR A 34 -8.93 17.19 7.99
C THR A 34 -8.91 15.88 7.22
N ASN A 35 -9.59 14.86 7.72
CA ASN A 35 -9.68 13.56 7.07
C ASN A 35 -11.05 13.40 6.36
N ASN A 36 -11.13 12.46 5.42
CA ASN A 36 -12.36 12.24 4.67
C ASN A 36 -13.40 11.46 5.51
N HIS A 37 -14.21 12.19 6.27
CA HIS A 37 -15.29 11.63 7.11
C HIS A 37 -16.61 11.43 6.37
N VAL A 38 -16.75 11.96 5.16
CA VAL A 38 -18.00 11.94 4.40
C VAL A 38 -18.07 10.65 3.56
N PRO A 39 -19.09 9.79 3.76
CA PRO A 39 -19.32 8.64 2.89
C PRO A 39 -19.47 9.04 1.43
N ASN A 40 -18.85 8.29 0.51
CA ASN A 40 -18.85 8.60 -0.92
C ASN A 40 -20.26 8.79 -1.51
N TYR A 41 -21.28 8.07 -1.04
CA TYR A 41 -22.66 8.22 -1.54
C TYR A 41 -23.26 9.60 -1.25
N ILE A 42 -22.79 10.29 -0.20
CA ILE A 42 -23.22 11.66 0.13
C ILE A 42 -22.51 12.66 -0.81
N LEU A 43 -21.21 12.46 -1.03
CA LEU A 43 -20.42 13.26 -1.97
C LEU A 43 -20.93 13.14 -3.41
N GLU A 44 -21.40 11.95 -3.80
CA GLU A 44 -22.05 11.69 -5.09
C GLU A 44 -23.40 12.42 -5.20
N LYS A 45 -24.24 12.36 -4.16
CA LYS A 45 -25.52 13.11 -4.12
C LYS A 45 -25.33 14.62 -4.16
N GLN A 46 -24.19 15.12 -3.67
CA GLN A 46 -23.84 16.54 -3.67
C GLN A 46 -23.13 16.98 -4.95
N GLY A 47 -22.93 16.08 -5.93
CA GLY A 47 -22.24 16.41 -7.19
C GLY A 47 -20.74 16.66 -7.05
N ILE A 48 -20.18 16.52 -5.84
CA ILE A 48 -18.77 16.79 -5.51
C ILE A 48 -17.85 15.67 -6.06
N LYS A 49 -18.39 14.45 -6.19
CA LYS A 49 -17.71 13.33 -6.86
C LYS A 49 -18.59 12.78 -7.98
N LYS A 50 -18.00 12.57 -9.16
CA LYS A 50 -18.58 11.69 -10.18
C LYS A 50 -18.63 10.26 -9.62
N ALA A 51 -19.69 9.52 -9.93
CA ALA A 51 -19.74 8.09 -9.67
C ALA A 51 -18.47 7.44 -10.24
N ALA A 52 -17.65 6.82 -9.38
CA ALA A 52 -16.47 6.12 -9.86
C ALA A 52 -16.93 5.03 -10.84
N ALA A 53 -16.41 5.04 -12.07
CA ALA A 53 -16.79 4.13 -13.16
C ALA A 53 -16.40 2.64 -12.94
N THR A 54 -16.10 2.25 -11.70
CA THR A 54 -15.75 0.88 -11.33
C THR A 54 -16.25 0.67 -9.92
N SER A 55 -17.08 -0.36 -9.67
CA SER A 55 -17.43 -0.78 -8.31
C SER A 55 -16.14 -0.88 -7.50
N PRO A 56 -15.90 -0.04 -6.46
CA PRO A 56 -14.62 -0.06 -5.76
C PRO A 56 -14.42 -1.43 -5.09
N ILE A 57 -13.17 -1.90 -5.04
CA ILE A 57 -12.83 -3.13 -4.31
C ILE A 57 -13.24 -2.93 -2.84
N PRO A 58 -14.03 -3.84 -2.24
CA PRO A 58 -14.44 -3.73 -0.85
C PRO A 58 -13.24 -3.56 0.08
N GLU A 59 -13.35 -2.66 1.05
CA GLU A 59 -12.25 -2.28 1.96
C GLU A 59 -11.63 -3.49 2.68
N LYS A 60 -12.44 -4.47 3.06
CA LYS A 60 -11.97 -5.74 3.64
C LYS A 60 -11.06 -6.51 2.69
N ILE A 61 -11.43 -6.62 1.42
CA ILE A 61 -10.63 -7.32 0.40
C ILE A 61 -9.35 -6.54 0.14
N LYS A 62 -9.46 -5.22 -0.02
CA LYS A 62 -8.31 -4.33 -0.19
C LYS A 62 -7.32 -4.45 0.98
N SER A 63 -7.83 -4.50 2.21
CA SER A 63 -7.01 -4.71 3.40
C SER A 63 -6.33 -6.09 3.36
N GLN A 64 -7.05 -7.15 3.01
CA GLN A 64 -6.47 -8.49 2.88
C GLN A 64 -5.37 -8.55 1.81
N GLU A 65 -5.54 -7.89 0.66
CA GLU A 65 -4.52 -7.79 -0.39
C GLU A 65 -3.30 -6.99 0.09
N ILE A 66 -3.51 -5.89 0.80
CA ILE A 66 -2.42 -5.07 1.37
C ILE A 66 -1.58 -5.86 2.39
N HIS A 67 -2.23 -6.67 3.22
CA HIS A 67 -1.59 -7.43 4.29
C HIS A 67 -1.02 -8.77 3.81
N SER A 68 -1.65 -9.44 2.85
CA SER A 68 -1.12 -10.68 2.26
C SER A 68 -0.06 -10.41 1.19
N GLY A 69 -0.16 -9.27 0.51
CA GLY A 69 0.64 -8.95 -0.66
C GLY A 69 0.28 -9.78 -1.89
N VAL A 70 -0.88 -10.45 -1.88
CA VAL A 70 -1.38 -11.28 -2.97
C VAL A 70 -2.72 -10.74 -3.43
N ASP A 71 -2.92 -10.67 -4.74
CA ASP A 71 -4.17 -10.17 -5.31
C ASP A 71 -5.31 -11.15 -5.02
N SER A 72 -6.49 -10.62 -4.71
CA SER A 72 -7.68 -11.43 -4.52
C SER A 72 -8.26 -11.86 -5.87
N LEU A 73 -9.16 -12.85 -5.83
CA LEU A 73 -9.93 -13.25 -7.01
C LEU A 73 -10.68 -12.05 -7.62
N LEU A 74 -11.16 -11.09 -6.81
CA LEU A 74 -11.86 -9.92 -7.31
C LEU A 74 -10.95 -9.01 -8.15
N THR A 75 -9.74 -8.74 -7.66
CA THR A 75 -8.77 -7.89 -8.35
C THR A 75 -8.30 -8.57 -9.62
N TRP A 76 -7.99 -9.87 -9.55
CA TRP A 76 -7.61 -10.65 -10.72
C TRP A 76 -8.70 -10.65 -11.81
N ILE A 77 -9.98 -10.85 -11.46
CA ILE A 77 -11.08 -10.76 -12.43
C ILE A 77 -11.13 -9.36 -13.05
N LYS A 78 -10.90 -8.30 -12.27
CA LYS A 78 -10.93 -6.92 -12.77
C LYS A 78 -9.81 -6.58 -13.72
N GLU A 79 -8.64 -7.17 -13.52
CA GLU A 79 -7.45 -6.90 -14.34
C GLU A 79 -7.41 -7.78 -15.58
N GLU A 80 -7.84 -9.04 -15.48
CA GLU A 80 -7.62 -10.03 -16.54
C GLU A 80 -8.87 -10.37 -17.36
N ALA A 81 -10.07 -10.30 -16.78
CA ALA A 81 -11.30 -10.80 -17.41
C ALA A 81 -12.37 -9.72 -17.63
N LEU A 82 -12.26 -8.57 -16.97
CA LEU A 82 -13.33 -7.57 -16.94
C LEU A 82 -13.59 -6.94 -18.29
N ASP A 83 -12.57 -6.74 -19.12
CA ASP A 83 -12.76 -6.09 -20.41
C ASP A 83 -13.52 -7.01 -21.39
N ASP A 84 -13.16 -8.29 -21.48
CA ASP A 84 -13.92 -9.31 -22.22
C ASP A 84 -15.36 -9.45 -21.70
N ILE A 85 -15.54 -9.47 -20.37
CA ILE A 85 -16.87 -9.50 -19.76
C ILE A 85 -17.68 -8.26 -20.17
N LYS A 86 -17.06 -7.07 -20.19
CA LYS A 86 -17.74 -5.83 -20.61
C LYS A 86 -18.11 -5.87 -22.09
N GLU A 87 -17.31 -6.47 -22.95
CA GLU A 87 -17.63 -6.61 -24.38
C GLU A 87 -18.92 -7.40 -24.56
N VAL A 88 -19.03 -8.57 -23.91
CA VAL A 88 -20.28 -9.37 -23.91
C VAL A 88 -21.44 -8.60 -23.27
N LEU A 89 -21.18 -7.81 -22.23
CA LEU A 89 -22.21 -7.01 -21.57
C LEU A 89 -22.72 -5.83 -22.41
N LYS A 90 -21.90 -5.31 -23.34
CA LYS A 90 -22.26 -4.17 -24.19
C LYS A 90 -22.97 -4.60 -25.47
N ASP A 91 -22.64 -5.77 -26.02
CA ASP A 91 -23.21 -6.23 -27.29
C ASP A 91 -24.70 -6.62 -27.12
N PRO A 92 -25.65 -5.94 -27.79
CA PRO A 92 -27.07 -6.25 -27.68
C PRO A 92 -27.46 -7.67 -28.12
N LYS A 93 -26.65 -8.32 -28.96
CA LYS A 93 -26.93 -9.66 -29.51
C LYS A 93 -26.42 -10.79 -28.65
N SER A 94 -25.56 -10.51 -27.67
CA SER A 94 -25.01 -11.53 -26.79
C SER A 94 -26.08 -12.18 -25.93
N SER A 95 -25.90 -13.47 -25.69
CA SER A 95 -26.74 -14.33 -24.85
C SER A 95 -26.15 -14.52 -23.44
N LEU A 96 -26.90 -15.19 -22.56
CA LEU A 96 -26.38 -15.57 -21.24
C LEU A 96 -25.31 -16.66 -21.37
N GLU A 97 -25.44 -17.53 -22.35
CA GLU A 97 -24.49 -18.58 -22.70
C GLU A 97 -23.14 -17.98 -23.11
N ASP A 98 -23.12 -16.89 -23.89
CA ASP A 98 -21.89 -16.18 -24.25
C ASP A 98 -21.16 -15.62 -23.02
N LEU A 99 -21.92 -15.12 -22.03
CA LEU A 99 -21.35 -14.66 -20.77
C LEU A 99 -20.75 -15.81 -19.96
N HIS A 100 -21.43 -16.95 -19.90
CA HIS A 100 -20.90 -18.15 -19.26
C HIS A 100 -19.65 -18.66 -20.00
N GLN A 101 -19.61 -18.57 -21.33
CA GLN A 101 -18.47 -19.01 -22.14
C GLN A 101 -17.23 -18.15 -21.88
N VAL A 102 -17.39 -16.81 -21.88
CA VAL A 102 -16.29 -15.91 -21.53
C VAL A 102 -15.80 -16.18 -20.12
N LEU A 103 -16.68 -16.38 -19.14
CA LEU A 103 -16.24 -16.74 -17.80
C LEU A 103 -15.54 -18.09 -17.74
N ALA A 104 -15.99 -19.09 -18.52
CA ALA A 104 -15.36 -20.39 -18.62
C ALA A 104 -13.92 -20.31 -19.15
N ASP A 105 -13.65 -19.42 -20.11
CA ASP A 105 -12.30 -19.14 -20.61
C ASP A 105 -11.34 -18.65 -19.52
N TYR A 106 -11.86 -18.09 -18.42
CA TYR A 106 -11.10 -17.65 -17.24
C TYR A 106 -11.15 -18.64 -16.06
N ASN A 107 -11.68 -19.85 -16.26
CA ASN A 107 -11.97 -20.84 -15.20
C ASN A 107 -12.98 -20.34 -14.15
N LEU A 108 -13.93 -19.51 -14.59
CA LEU A 108 -14.96 -18.91 -13.75
C LEU A 108 -16.36 -19.40 -14.16
N GLU A 109 -17.30 -19.33 -13.23
CA GLU A 109 -18.72 -19.64 -13.45
C GLU A 109 -19.63 -18.70 -12.67
N LEU A 110 -20.85 -18.48 -13.16
CA LEU A 110 -21.88 -17.72 -12.43
C LEU A 110 -22.81 -18.67 -11.68
N ASN A 111 -22.91 -18.46 -10.37
CA ASN A 111 -23.79 -19.24 -9.51
C ASN A 111 -24.76 -18.34 -8.73
N PRO A 112 -26.02 -18.75 -8.53
CA PRO A 112 -26.94 -18.06 -7.66
C PRO A 112 -26.50 -18.25 -6.21
N ARG A 113 -26.61 -17.19 -5.39
CA ARG A 113 -26.35 -17.27 -3.95
C ARG A 113 -27.15 -16.24 -3.18
N GLY A 114 -28.07 -16.72 -2.34
CA GLY A 114 -29.05 -15.86 -1.66
C GLY A 114 -29.81 -15.02 -2.70
N ASN A 115 -29.95 -13.72 -2.44
CA ASN A 115 -30.67 -12.81 -3.33
C ASN A 115 -29.83 -12.30 -4.52
N GLY A 116 -28.67 -12.89 -4.81
CA GLY A 116 -27.75 -12.39 -5.82
C GLY A 116 -27.04 -13.48 -6.61
N ILE A 117 -26.03 -13.05 -7.38
CA ILE A 117 -25.16 -13.90 -8.19
C ILE A 117 -23.71 -13.71 -7.74
N VAL A 118 -22.95 -14.81 -7.74
CA VAL A 118 -21.51 -14.82 -7.49
C VAL A 118 -20.77 -15.33 -8.72
N ILE A 119 -19.56 -14.82 -8.93
CA ILE A 119 -18.58 -15.41 -9.84
C ILE A 119 -17.68 -16.31 -9.01
N ALA A 120 -17.69 -17.61 -9.29
CA ALA A 120 -16.90 -18.63 -8.60
C ALA A 120 -15.75 -19.14 -9.48
N ASP A 121 -14.64 -19.53 -8.85
CA ASP A 121 -13.56 -20.30 -9.49
C ASP A 121 -14.01 -21.76 -9.57
N LYS A 122 -13.92 -22.39 -10.76
CA LYS A 122 -14.39 -23.78 -10.97
C LYS A 122 -13.58 -24.83 -10.20
N THR A 123 -12.30 -24.53 -9.92
CA THR A 123 -11.37 -25.48 -9.29
C THR A 123 -11.26 -25.24 -7.78
N ARG A 124 -11.34 -23.98 -7.36
CA ARG A 124 -11.17 -23.59 -5.96
C ARG A 124 -12.50 -23.20 -5.34
N LYS A 125 -12.66 -23.45 -4.04
CA LYS A 125 -13.79 -22.95 -3.25
C LYS A 125 -13.67 -21.44 -2.97
N LEU A 126 -13.51 -20.63 -4.02
CA LEU A 126 -13.38 -19.18 -4.00
C LEU A 126 -14.47 -18.57 -4.88
N PHE A 127 -15.08 -17.48 -4.39
CA PHE A 127 -16.11 -16.77 -5.14
C PHE A 127 -16.12 -15.30 -4.73
N VAL A 128 -16.63 -14.46 -5.61
CA VAL A 128 -16.85 -13.04 -5.37
C VAL A 128 -18.27 -12.65 -5.78
N LYS A 129 -18.88 -11.69 -5.08
CA LYS A 129 -20.17 -11.15 -5.50
C LYS A 129 -20.04 -10.51 -6.88
N ALA A 130 -20.85 -10.93 -7.84
CA ALA A 130 -20.71 -10.53 -9.24
C ALA A 130 -20.86 -8.99 -9.41
N SER A 131 -21.77 -8.38 -8.66
CA SER A 131 -21.95 -6.91 -8.65
C SER A 131 -20.72 -6.12 -8.15
N ASN A 132 -19.78 -6.75 -7.43
CA ASN A 132 -18.53 -6.12 -7.03
C ASN A 132 -17.51 -6.07 -8.17
N VAL A 133 -17.63 -6.97 -9.15
CA VAL A 133 -16.85 -6.96 -10.39
C VAL A 133 -17.38 -5.87 -11.32
N HIS A 134 -18.67 -5.92 -11.64
CA HIS A 134 -19.34 -4.93 -12.49
C HIS A 134 -20.81 -4.76 -12.09
N ARG A 135 -21.35 -3.54 -12.18
CA ARG A 135 -22.74 -3.24 -11.80
C ARG A 135 -23.76 -4.07 -12.60
N ASP A 136 -23.47 -4.29 -13.88
CA ASP A 136 -24.38 -5.00 -14.80
C ASP A 136 -24.42 -6.51 -14.58
N LEU A 137 -23.53 -7.04 -13.73
CA LEU A 137 -23.54 -8.43 -13.27
C LEU A 137 -24.42 -8.65 -12.02
N SER A 138 -25.19 -7.65 -11.60
CA SER A 138 -26.19 -7.85 -10.54
C SER A 138 -27.35 -8.71 -11.04
N LYS A 139 -27.93 -9.53 -10.16
CA LYS A 139 -29.04 -10.45 -10.50
C LYS A 139 -30.14 -9.75 -11.30
N GLY A 140 -30.72 -8.67 -10.77
CA GLY A 140 -31.80 -7.96 -11.46
C GLY A 140 -31.40 -7.32 -12.80
N LYS A 141 -30.12 -6.97 -13.01
CA LYS A 141 -29.67 -6.46 -14.32
C LYS A 141 -29.45 -7.57 -15.34
N LEU A 142 -28.88 -8.69 -14.90
CA LEU A 142 -28.75 -9.88 -15.73
C LEU A 142 -30.12 -10.41 -16.12
N GLU A 143 -31.06 -10.48 -15.18
CA GLU A 143 -32.41 -10.97 -15.45
C GLU A 143 -33.21 -10.04 -16.37
N LYS A 144 -33.06 -8.73 -16.18
CA LYS A 144 -33.67 -7.75 -17.08
C LYS A 144 -33.16 -7.85 -18.51
N ARG A 145 -31.90 -8.26 -18.70
CA ARG A 145 -31.27 -8.32 -20.02
C ARG A 145 -31.47 -9.67 -20.71
N PHE A 146 -31.31 -10.76 -19.97
CA PHE A 146 -31.25 -12.11 -20.51
C PHE A 146 -32.48 -12.97 -20.15
N GLY A 147 -33.44 -12.43 -19.41
CA GLY A 147 -34.56 -13.20 -18.86
C GLY A 147 -34.15 -13.96 -17.60
N GLU A 148 -34.90 -14.99 -17.21
CA GLU A 148 -34.62 -15.75 -15.99
C GLU A 148 -33.18 -16.27 -15.96
N PHE A 149 -32.47 -16.02 -14.86
CA PHE A 149 -31.07 -16.41 -14.76
C PHE A 149 -30.94 -17.93 -14.66
N LYS A 150 -30.24 -18.54 -15.62
CA LYS A 150 -29.91 -19.97 -15.63
C LYS A 150 -28.41 -20.19 -15.46
N THR A 151 -28.05 -21.19 -14.66
CA THR A 151 -26.67 -21.67 -14.52
C THR A 151 -26.29 -22.55 -15.71
N SER A 152 -25.10 -22.36 -16.26
CA SER A 152 -24.57 -23.21 -17.33
C SER A 152 -23.19 -23.74 -16.95
N ASN A 153 -23.03 -25.07 -16.99
CA ASN A 153 -21.77 -25.73 -16.71
C ASN A 153 -21.01 -25.97 -18.01
N ILE A 154 -20.21 -24.98 -18.40
CA ILE A 154 -19.39 -25.08 -19.61
C ILE A 154 -18.05 -25.72 -19.26
N THR A 155 -17.74 -26.86 -19.88
CA THR A 155 -16.44 -27.53 -19.72
C THR A 155 -15.54 -27.18 -20.90
N THR A 156 -14.72 -26.14 -20.74
CA THR A 156 -13.68 -25.75 -21.71
C THR A 156 -12.31 -25.68 -21.03
N THR A 157 -11.25 -25.81 -21.83
CA THR A 157 -9.89 -25.55 -21.36
C THR A 157 -9.71 -24.04 -21.14
N PRO A 158 -9.47 -23.58 -19.91
CA PRO A 158 -9.41 -22.14 -19.63
C PRO A 158 -8.14 -21.53 -20.23
N LYS A 159 -8.29 -20.40 -20.92
CA LYS A 159 -7.19 -19.56 -21.44
C LYS A 159 -6.33 -19.01 -20.31
N LYS A 160 -6.96 -18.57 -19.23
CA LYS A 160 -6.29 -18.08 -18.02
C LYS A 160 -7.00 -18.63 -16.78
N LYS A 161 -6.25 -18.75 -15.68
CA LYS A 161 -6.80 -19.16 -14.39
C LYS A 161 -6.21 -18.32 -13.28
N PHE A 162 -7.05 -17.96 -12.31
CA PHE A 162 -6.56 -17.36 -11.09
C PHE A 162 -5.54 -18.31 -10.45
N SER A 163 -4.43 -17.78 -9.96
CA SER A 163 -3.49 -18.57 -9.17
C SER A 163 -2.69 -17.65 -8.26
N ARG A 164 -2.21 -18.23 -7.15
CA ARG A 164 -1.19 -17.56 -6.36
C ARG A 164 0.10 -17.52 -7.18
N PRO A 165 0.99 -16.53 -6.96
CA PRO A 165 2.27 -16.48 -7.66
C PRO A 165 3.03 -17.80 -7.51
N VAL A 166 3.32 -18.51 -8.61
CA VAL A 166 4.08 -19.78 -8.57
C VAL A 166 5.50 -19.50 -9.04
N ASN A 167 6.22 -18.67 -8.30
CA ASN A 167 7.61 -18.31 -8.62
C ASN A 167 8.56 -18.70 -7.49
N LYS A 168 9.87 -18.65 -7.76
CA LYS A 168 10.92 -19.00 -6.78
C LYS A 168 10.84 -18.16 -5.49
N TYR A 169 10.43 -16.90 -5.59
CA TYR A 169 10.31 -15.99 -4.45
C TYR A 169 9.14 -16.38 -3.54
N TRP A 170 8.02 -16.78 -4.12
CA TRP A 170 6.85 -17.25 -3.39
C TRP A 170 7.16 -18.53 -2.62
N LYS A 171 7.86 -19.49 -3.23
CA LYS A 171 8.28 -20.72 -2.54
C LYS A 171 9.17 -20.42 -1.33
N ARG A 172 10.22 -19.60 -1.51
CA ARG A 172 11.10 -19.16 -0.41
C ARG A 172 10.34 -18.40 0.68
N TYR A 173 9.39 -17.55 0.28
CA TYR A 173 8.53 -16.84 1.23
C TYR A 173 7.66 -17.79 2.05
N GLN A 174 7.09 -18.82 1.43
CA GLN A 174 6.29 -19.84 2.13
C GLN A 174 7.14 -20.60 3.15
N GLU A 175 8.35 -21.02 2.78
CA GLU A 175 9.30 -21.69 3.67
C GLU A 175 9.66 -20.77 4.86
N LEU A 176 10.01 -19.50 4.60
CA LEU A 176 10.31 -18.54 5.66
C LEU A 176 9.10 -18.26 6.58
N SER A 177 7.91 -18.10 6.01
CA SER A 177 6.68 -17.81 6.77
C SER A 177 6.27 -19.00 7.65
N THR A 178 6.38 -20.22 7.12
CA THR A 178 6.11 -21.46 7.87
C THR A 178 7.13 -21.65 8.99
N GLN A 179 8.42 -21.43 8.74
CA GLN A 179 9.46 -21.45 9.77
C GLN A 179 9.16 -20.42 10.87
N LYS A 180 8.94 -19.14 10.53
CA LYS A 180 8.59 -18.10 11.50
C LYS A 180 7.36 -18.45 12.32
N ARG A 181 6.34 -19.08 11.71
CA ARG A 181 5.12 -19.52 12.41
C ARG A 181 5.41 -20.66 13.36
N SER A 182 6.20 -21.65 12.95
CA SER A 182 6.59 -22.77 13.80
C SER A 182 7.41 -22.30 15.00
N THR A 183 8.45 -21.49 14.76
CA THR A 183 9.26 -20.86 15.83
C THR A 183 8.41 -20.06 16.80
N LYS A 184 7.51 -19.21 16.30
CA LYS A 184 6.58 -18.44 17.16
C LYS A 184 5.74 -19.35 18.06
N THR A 185 5.14 -20.38 17.48
CA THR A 185 4.26 -21.30 18.21
C THR A 185 5.05 -22.02 19.30
N GLU A 186 6.23 -22.54 18.97
CA GLU A 186 7.04 -23.29 19.92
C GLU A 186 7.61 -22.40 21.03
N GLU A 187 8.14 -21.22 20.71
CA GLU A 187 8.66 -20.29 21.71
C GLU A 187 7.58 -19.76 22.64
N LEU A 188 6.37 -19.47 22.13
CA LEU A 188 5.24 -19.09 22.98
C LEU A 188 4.73 -20.26 23.85
N ARG A 189 4.83 -21.50 23.36
CA ARG A 189 4.49 -22.70 24.14
C ARG A 189 5.47 -22.88 25.30
N LEU A 190 6.77 -22.78 25.03
CA LEU A 190 7.83 -22.85 26.04
C LEU A 190 7.76 -21.69 27.04
N GLU A 191 7.51 -20.47 26.57
CA GLU A 191 7.24 -19.30 27.43
C GLU A 191 6.08 -19.57 28.38
N LYS A 192 4.96 -20.07 27.84
CA LYS A 192 3.76 -20.35 28.61
C LYS A 192 4.04 -21.39 29.68
N LEU A 193 4.73 -22.47 29.32
CA LEU A 193 5.11 -23.54 30.25
C LEU A 193 5.99 -22.98 31.39
N ALA A 194 7.07 -22.29 31.07
CA ALA A 194 7.97 -21.70 32.06
C ALA A 194 7.22 -20.71 32.97
N ARG A 195 6.35 -19.88 32.40
CA ARG A 195 5.53 -18.92 33.15
C ARG A 195 4.57 -19.62 34.10
N THR A 196 3.89 -20.68 33.66
CA THR A 196 2.96 -21.43 34.51
C THR A 196 3.70 -22.13 35.65
N THR A 197 4.85 -22.75 35.38
CA THR A 197 5.65 -23.43 36.39
C THR A 197 6.15 -22.45 37.46
N LEU A 198 6.77 -21.34 37.06
CA LEU A 198 7.25 -20.33 38.01
C LEU A 198 6.10 -19.69 38.80
N ARG A 199 4.93 -19.54 38.19
CA ARG A 199 3.73 -19.01 38.86
C ARG A 199 3.22 -19.96 39.95
N VAL A 200 3.26 -21.27 39.70
CA VAL A 200 2.89 -22.31 40.67
C VAL A 200 3.90 -22.36 41.81
N GLN A 201 5.20 -22.43 41.51
CA GLN A 201 6.27 -22.41 42.52
C GLN A 201 6.20 -21.16 43.41
N LEU A 202 5.93 -19.99 42.82
CA LEU A 202 5.76 -18.75 43.56
C LEU A 202 4.52 -18.79 44.47
N LYS A 203 3.43 -19.39 44.00
CA LYS A 203 2.22 -19.59 44.81
C LYS A 203 2.52 -20.48 46.03
N GLU A 204 3.13 -21.64 45.79
CA GLU A 204 3.50 -22.62 46.83
C GLU A 204 4.47 -22.03 47.86
N LYS A 205 5.52 -21.31 47.42
CA LYS A 205 6.48 -20.60 48.27
C LYS A 205 5.78 -19.68 49.28
N TYR A 206 4.83 -18.88 48.78
CA TYR A 206 4.12 -17.91 49.61
C TYR A 206 3.03 -18.54 50.48
N GLU A 207 2.36 -19.60 50.02
CA GLU A 207 1.41 -20.38 50.82
C GLU A 207 2.11 -21.06 52.00
N ALA A 208 3.27 -21.70 51.77
CA ALA A 208 4.07 -22.29 52.85
C ALA A 208 4.47 -21.25 53.91
N ARG A 209 4.83 -20.03 53.49
CA ARG A 209 5.20 -18.94 54.41
C ARG A 209 4.01 -18.43 55.23
N ILE A 210 2.83 -18.33 54.63
CA ILE A 210 1.60 -17.97 55.34
C ILE A 210 1.21 -19.07 56.34
N ASN A 211 1.31 -20.35 55.96
CA ASN A 211 1.01 -21.47 56.85
C ASN A 211 1.93 -21.49 58.08
N LYS A 212 3.24 -21.21 57.91
CA LYS A 212 4.17 -21.07 59.04
C LYS A 212 3.75 -19.94 60.01
N ILE A 213 3.37 -18.77 59.49
CA ILE A 213 2.89 -17.65 60.32
C ILE A 213 1.61 -18.01 61.07
N ASN A 214 0.69 -18.74 60.43
CA ASN A 214 -0.56 -19.14 61.04
C ASN A 214 -0.36 -20.19 62.14
N ALA A 215 0.53 -21.15 61.91
CA ALA A 215 0.82 -22.27 62.81
C ALA A 215 1.65 -21.88 64.05
N ASP A 216 2.36 -20.75 64.03
CA ASP A 216 3.20 -20.31 65.16
C ASP A 216 2.34 -19.95 66.39
N PRO A 217 2.43 -20.68 67.51
CA PRO A 217 1.61 -20.43 68.69
C PRO A 217 2.09 -19.22 69.51
N LEU A 218 3.31 -18.73 69.30
CA LEU A 218 3.94 -17.66 70.10
C LEU A 218 3.53 -16.25 69.65
N ILE A 219 2.88 -16.12 68.50
CA ILE A 219 2.52 -14.81 67.92
C ILE A 219 1.03 -14.52 68.13
N ASN A 220 0.72 -13.36 68.71
CA ASN A 220 -0.67 -12.90 68.87
C ASN A 220 -1.35 -12.57 67.53
N LYS A 221 -2.69 -12.49 67.54
CA LYS A 221 -3.51 -12.28 66.32
C LYS A 221 -3.16 -11.01 65.54
N ARG A 222 -2.78 -9.91 66.23
CA ARG A 222 -2.43 -8.62 65.60
C ARG A 222 -1.10 -8.73 64.85
N HIS A 223 -0.06 -9.25 65.49
CA HIS A 223 1.24 -9.43 64.85
C HIS A 223 1.19 -10.46 63.71
N LYS A 224 0.36 -11.51 63.81
CA LYS A 224 0.08 -12.42 62.66
C LYS A 224 -0.54 -11.68 61.48
N ALA A 225 -1.44 -10.72 61.71
CA ALA A 225 -2.03 -9.93 60.63
C ALA A 225 -0.99 -9.02 59.94
N GLU A 226 -0.13 -8.35 60.71
CA GLU A 226 0.96 -7.52 60.19
C GLU A 226 1.98 -8.33 59.38
N ALA A 227 2.38 -9.51 59.90
CA ALA A 227 3.27 -10.42 59.20
C ALA A 227 2.67 -10.90 57.86
N ARG A 228 1.38 -11.30 57.85
CA ARG A 228 0.66 -11.66 56.60
C ARG A 228 0.62 -10.50 55.61
N LYS A 229 0.37 -9.27 56.07
CA LYS A 229 0.35 -8.07 55.21
C LYS A 229 1.69 -7.87 54.51
N LYS A 230 2.81 -8.04 55.22
CA LYS A 230 4.17 -7.97 54.63
C LYS A 230 4.39 -9.07 53.59
N VAL A 231 4.00 -10.31 53.89
CA VAL A 231 4.12 -11.45 52.97
C VAL A 231 3.27 -11.25 51.71
N TYR A 232 2.04 -10.75 51.83
CA TYR A 232 1.20 -10.44 50.68
C TYR A 232 1.75 -9.30 49.82
N ALA A 233 2.34 -8.27 50.43
CA ALA A 233 3.00 -7.20 49.69
C ALA A 233 4.19 -7.73 48.88
N GLN A 234 5.03 -8.58 49.48
CA GLN A 234 6.16 -9.23 48.80
C GLN A 234 5.68 -10.15 47.67
N ARG A 235 4.64 -10.98 47.92
CA ARG A 235 4.00 -11.81 46.89
C ARG A 235 3.54 -10.96 45.71
N LYS A 236 2.82 -9.86 45.97
CA LYS A 236 2.34 -8.96 44.92
C LYS A 236 3.49 -8.38 44.09
N ALA A 237 4.58 -7.96 44.73
CA ALA A 237 5.77 -7.44 44.06
C ALA A 237 6.46 -8.50 43.19
N GLU A 238 6.71 -9.71 43.71
CA GLU A 238 7.33 -10.80 42.94
C GLU A 238 6.45 -11.26 41.76
N PHE A 239 5.13 -11.37 41.95
CA PHE A 239 4.21 -11.70 40.86
C PHE A 239 4.19 -10.62 39.77
N LYS A 240 4.28 -9.34 40.15
CA LYS A 240 4.36 -8.21 39.21
C LYS A 240 5.67 -8.28 38.40
N ALA A 241 6.80 -8.48 39.06
CA ALA A 241 8.09 -8.65 38.40
C ALA A 241 8.09 -9.85 37.44
N LEU A 242 7.49 -10.98 37.84
CA LEU A 242 7.32 -12.15 36.99
C LEU A 242 6.45 -11.82 35.76
N GLN A 243 5.37 -11.08 35.93
CA GLN A 243 4.53 -10.65 34.81
C GLN A 243 5.30 -9.74 33.83
N GLU A 244 6.08 -8.79 34.34
CA GLU A 244 6.87 -7.87 33.52
C GLU A 244 7.95 -8.60 32.71
N THR A 245 8.70 -9.51 33.34
CA THR A 245 9.72 -10.31 32.65
C THR A 245 9.13 -11.14 31.51
N PHE A 246 8.04 -11.85 31.76
CA PHE A 246 7.35 -12.64 30.73
C PHE A 246 6.64 -11.79 29.69
N SER A 247 6.18 -10.60 30.04
CA SER A 247 5.67 -9.63 29.05
C SER A 247 6.76 -9.23 28.07
N LYS A 248 7.96 -8.88 28.57
CA LYS A 248 9.13 -8.53 27.74
C LYS A 248 9.54 -9.69 26.82
N LYS A 249 9.63 -10.91 27.36
CA LYS A 249 9.92 -12.12 26.56
C LYS A 249 8.90 -12.33 25.44
N ARG A 250 7.60 -12.20 25.73
CA ARG A 250 6.56 -12.32 24.69
C ARG A 250 6.68 -11.23 23.63
N THR A 251 6.94 -9.99 24.02
CA THR A 251 7.12 -8.90 23.04
C THR A 251 8.31 -9.15 22.12
N GLU A 252 9.40 -9.71 22.65
CA GLU A 252 10.59 -10.07 21.88
C GLU A 252 10.33 -11.25 20.92
N ILE A 253 9.68 -12.31 21.39
CA ILE A 253 9.26 -13.43 20.52
C ILE A 253 8.38 -12.90 19.39
N LEU A 254 7.40 -12.04 19.70
CA LEU A 254 6.48 -11.48 18.72
C LEU A 254 7.14 -10.52 17.73
N SER A 255 8.13 -9.72 18.15
CA SER A 255 8.84 -8.80 17.26
C SER A 255 9.73 -9.56 16.27
N ARG A 256 10.50 -10.53 16.75
CA ARG A 256 11.41 -11.34 15.92
C ARG A 256 10.68 -12.29 14.98
N THR A 257 9.58 -12.90 15.44
CA THR A 257 8.77 -13.83 14.63
C THR A 257 7.64 -13.13 13.86
N LYS A 258 7.71 -11.80 13.74
CA LYS A 258 6.73 -11.00 13.01
C LYS A 258 6.63 -11.49 11.56
N GLN A 259 5.40 -11.77 11.15
CA GLN A 259 5.08 -12.16 9.79
C GLN A 259 5.14 -10.91 8.91
N THR A 260 5.86 -11.04 7.80
CA THR A 260 5.90 -10.04 6.73
C THR A 260 4.97 -10.48 5.61
N SER A 261 4.36 -9.53 4.91
CA SER A 261 3.62 -9.84 3.69
C SER A 261 4.56 -10.27 2.56
N TYR A 262 4.03 -10.94 1.53
CA TYR A 262 4.86 -11.32 0.38
C TYR A 262 5.46 -10.10 -0.34
N LYS A 263 4.71 -8.99 -0.44
CA LYS A 263 5.22 -7.73 -0.99
C LYS A 263 6.31 -7.12 -0.12
N GLU A 264 6.21 -7.19 1.21
CA GLU A 264 7.28 -6.73 2.11
C GLU A 264 8.55 -7.56 1.99
N TYR A 265 8.41 -8.88 1.88
CA TYR A 265 9.54 -9.76 1.59
C TYR A 265 10.23 -9.42 0.26
N LEU A 266 9.46 -9.17 -0.81
CA LEU A 266 10.02 -8.73 -2.08
C LEU A 266 10.67 -7.33 -1.99
N MET A 267 10.13 -6.42 -1.18
CA MET A 267 10.73 -5.09 -0.97
C MET A 267 12.08 -5.20 -0.28
N GLU A 268 12.22 -6.06 0.74
CA GLU A 268 13.50 -6.31 1.42
C GLU A 268 14.55 -6.88 0.46
N LEU A 269 14.16 -7.84 -0.40
CA LEU A 269 15.05 -8.38 -1.44
C LEU A 269 15.40 -7.34 -2.51
N ALA A 270 14.43 -6.52 -2.93
CA ALA A 270 14.70 -5.47 -3.89
C ALA A 270 15.66 -4.42 -3.32
N LEU A 271 15.53 -4.04 -2.04
CA LEU A 271 16.46 -3.14 -1.34
C LEU A 271 17.86 -3.74 -1.21
N SER A 272 18.00 -5.06 -1.10
CA SER A 272 19.31 -5.71 -1.08
C SER A 272 20.00 -5.69 -2.45
N GLY A 273 19.24 -5.52 -3.53
CA GLY A 273 19.71 -5.42 -4.92
C GLY A 273 19.15 -6.50 -5.85
N ASP A 274 18.19 -7.32 -5.40
CA ASP A 274 17.58 -8.36 -6.24
C ASP A 274 16.62 -7.74 -7.27
N GLU A 275 17.10 -7.56 -8.50
CA GLU A 275 16.31 -7.01 -9.60
C GLU A 275 15.10 -7.88 -9.96
N GLY A 276 15.19 -9.20 -9.75
CA GLY A 276 14.09 -10.12 -10.02
C GLY A 276 12.94 -9.95 -9.02
N ALA A 277 13.26 -9.63 -7.77
CA ALA A 277 12.25 -9.28 -6.77
C ALA A 277 11.56 -7.96 -7.11
N LEU A 278 12.32 -6.96 -7.59
CA LEU A 278 11.74 -5.69 -8.03
C LEU A 278 10.88 -5.85 -9.29
N LYS A 279 11.30 -6.70 -10.23
CA LYS A 279 10.50 -7.09 -11.40
C LYS A 279 9.18 -7.75 -11.00
N GLU A 280 9.20 -8.61 -9.99
CA GLU A 280 7.98 -9.24 -9.49
C GLU A 280 7.02 -8.21 -8.87
N LEU A 281 7.53 -7.23 -8.13
CA LEU A 281 6.71 -6.13 -7.59
C LEU A 281 6.09 -5.24 -8.69
N ARG A 282 6.78 -5.09 -9.83
CA ARG A 282 6.38 -4.22 -10.95
C ARG A 282 5.50 -4.92 -11.99
N LYS A 283 5.03 -6.15 -11.74
CA LYS A 283 4.11 -6.86 -12.66
C LYS A 283 2.82 -6.10 -12.92
N GLN A 284 2.34 -5.34 -11.93
CA GLN A 284 1.16 -4.50 -12.11
C GLN A 284 1.49 -3.32 -13.01
N LYS A 285 0.70 -3.14 -14.08
CA LYS A 285 0.87 -2.05 -15.02
C LYS A 285 0.70 -0.70 -14.32
N GLN A 286 1.67 0.18 -14.51
CA GLN A 286 1.63 1.51 -13.92
C GLN A 286 1.11 2.52 -14.91
N GLU A 287 0.04 3.21 -14.54
CA GLU A 287 -0.50 4.30 -15.34
C GLU A 287 0.35 5.56 -15.21
N ILE A 288 0.49 6.25 -16.34
CA ILE A 288 1.06 7.60 -16.43
C ILE A 288 -0.12 8.56 -16.51
N LYS A 289 -0.22 9.49 -15.55
CA LYS A 289 -1.27 10.52 -15.60
C LYS A 289 -0.88 11.63 -16.58
N PRO A 290 -1.84 12.30 -17.23
CA PRO A 290 -1.55 13.37 -18.18
C PRO A 290 -0.61 14.47 -17.63
N ASP A 291 -0.83 14.89 -16.38
CA ASP A 291 -0.07 15.96 -15.72
C ASP A 291 1.25 15.50 -15.07
N ASP A 292 1.59 14.22 -15.16
CA ASP A 292 2.82 13.71 -14.56
C ASP A 292 4.05 14.20 -15.34
N LYS A 293 5.05 14.71 -14.61
CA LYS A 293 6.38 15.04 -15.14
C LYS A 293 7.21 13.77 -15.20
N VAL A 294 7.51 13.30 -16.40
CA VAL A 294 8.06 11.95 -16.62
C VAL A 294 9.22 11.96 -17.62
N LEU A 295 10.24 11.15 -17.32
CA LEU A 295 11.34 10.81 -18.21
C LEU A 295 11.28 9.32 -18.53
N MET A 296 11.27 8.95 -19.81
CA MET A 296 11.22 7.55 -20.24
C MET A 296 12.00 7.31 -21.52
N HIS A 297 12.22 6.04 -21.89
CA HIS A 297 12.70 5.72 -23.23
C HIS A 297 11.55 5.82 -24.25
N PRO A 298 11.75 6.31 -25.49
CA PRO A 298 10.67 6.40 -26.51
C PRO A 298 10.01 5.06 -26.83
N LYS A 299 10.78 3.97 -26.76
CA LYS A 299 10.28 2.58 -26.91
C LYS A 299 9.79 1.92 -25.61
N LYS A 300 9.60 2.69 -24.52
CA LYS A 300 9.18 2.20 -23.19
C LYS A 300 10.02 1.02 -22.67
N LYS A 301 11.35 1.12 -22.82
CA LYS A 301 12.29 0.14 -22.25
C LYS A 301 12.15 0.11 -20.73
N VAL A 302 12.13 -1.09 -20.16
CA VAL A 302 11.98 -1.29 -18.71
C VAL A 302 13.34 -1.62 -18.09
N SER A 303 13.67 -0.95 -16.99
CA SER A 303 14.87 -1.17 -16.18
C SER A 303 14.49 -1.54 -14.74
N HIS A 304 15.01 -2.65 -14.24
CA HIS A 304 14.79 -3.14 -12.87
C HIS A 304 15.97 -2.90 -11.93
N SER A 305 17.01 -2.20 -12.39
CA SER A 305 18.13 -1.81 -11.56
C SER A 305 17.73 -0.68 -10.60
N ILE A 306 18.40 -0.58 -9.46
CA ILE A 306 18.19 0.50 -8.50
C ILE A 306 19.50 1.22 -8.17
N PHE A 307 19.41 2.52 -7.89
CA PHE A 307 20.54 3.29 -7.38
C PHE A 307 20.61 3.16 -5.85
N LYS A 308 21.22 2.07 -5.37
CA LYS A 308 21.20 1.68 -3.95
C LYS A 308 21.71 2.76 -2.99
N SER A 309 22.66 3.58 -3.40
CA SER A 309 23.22 4.66 -2.56
C SER A 309 22.26 5.84 -2.34
N PHE A 310 21.23 6.00 -3.18
CA PHE A 310 20.32 7.15 -3.15
C PHE A 310 18.87 6.76 -2.83
N ILE A 311 18.62 5.47 -2.57
CA ILE A 311 17.26 4.96 -2.40
C ILE A 311 16.75 5.27 -0.99
N SER A 312 15.61 5.96 -0.92
CA SER A 312 14.92 6.26 0.34
C SER A 312 13.99 5.11 0.73
N LYS A 313 13.19 4.62 -0.22
CA LYS A 313 12.28 3.48 -0.01
C LYS A 313 11.84 2.80 -1.30
N ILE A 314 11.35 1.57 -1.19
CA ILE A 314 10.60 0.87 -2.24
C ILE A 314 9.13 0.75 -1.79
N THR A 315 8.18 1.03 -2.67
CA THR A 315 6.75 0.87 -2.37
C THR A 315 6.27 -0.56 -2.67
N LYS A 316 5.09 -0.92 -2.15
CA LYS A 316 4.45 -2.22 -2.43
C LYS A 316 4.11 -2.44 -3.92
N GLN A 317 4.14 -1.40 -4.74
CA GLN A 317 3.98 -1.45 -6.20
C GLN A 317 5.33 -1.56 -6.94
N GLY A 318 6.45 -1.65 -6.23
CA GLY A 318 7.78 -1.69 -6.83
C GLY A 318 8.30 -0.32 -7.28
N ASN A 319 7.80 0.77 -6.71
CA ASN A 319 8.34 2.10 -7.01
C ASN A 319 9.55 2.36 -6.13
N ALA A 320 10.72 2.56 -6.73
CA ALA A 320 11.92 2.99 -6.02
C ALA A 320 11.91 4.52 -5.92
N VAL A 321 11.90 5.05 -4.70
CA VAL A 321 11.87 6.49 -4.44
C VAL A 321 13.27 6.93 -4.03
N TYR A 322 13.79 7.92 -4.73
CA TYR A 322 15.10 8.52 -4.49
C TYR A 322 14.93 9.98 -4.07
N GLU A 323 15.72 10.40 -3.09
CA GLU A 323 15.82 11.79 -2.67
C GLU A 323 16.98 12.44 -3.41
N VAL A 324 16.69 13.47 -4.22
CA VAL A 324 17.67 14.11 -5.12
C VAL A 324 17.94 15.57 -4.75
N GLY A 325 17.40 16.03 -3.62
CA GLY A 325 17.55 17.39 -3.12
C GLY A 325 16.48 17.73 -2.08
N LYS A 326 16.53 18.95 -1.54
CA LYS A 326 15.51 19.44 -0.60
C LYS A 326 14.13 19.41 -1.27
N ASN A 327 13.18 18.74 -0.62
CA ASN A 327 11.80 18.59 -1.10
C ASN A 327 11.67 18.06 -2.55
N SER A 328 12.68 17.34 -3.06
CA SER A 328 12.74 16.88 -4.44
C SER A 328 12.97 15.38 -4.50
N THR A 329 12.06 14.67 -5.16
CA THR A 329 12.10 13.20 -5.26
C THR A 329 11.96 12.72 -6.70
N VAL A 330 12.63 11.61 -6.99
CA VAL A 330 12.49 10.86 -8.24
C VAL A 330 11.89 9.50 -7.89
N THR A 331 10.76 9.18 -8.50
CA THR A 331 10.09 7.89 -8.33
C THR A 331 10.32 7.04 -9.59
N ASP A 332 11.12 6.00 -9.46
CA ASP A 332 11.38 5.02 -10.52
C ASP A 332 10.35 3.90 -10.51
N LYS A 333 9.57 3.87 -11.58
CA LYS A 333 8.51 2.89 -11.83
C LYS A 333 8.96 1.76 -12.75
N GLY A 334 10.19 1.82 -13.25
CA GLY A 334 10.85 0.81 -14.06
C GLY A 334 10.86 1.14 -15.55
N ASP A 335 9.72 1.44 -16.14
CA ASP A 335 9.58 1.89 -17.53
C ASP A 335 9.71 3.41 -17.68
N HIS A 336 9.50 4.15 -16.59
CA HIS A 336 9.65 5.59 -16.55
C HIS A 336 10.05 6.11 -15.15
N LEU A 337 10.68 7.30 -15.13
CA LEU A 337 10.95 8.06 -13.91
C LEU A 337 9.93 9.19 -13.78
N LYS A 338 9.18 9.20 -12.68
CA LYS A 338 8.29 10.29 -12.30
C LYS A 338 9.02 11.28 -11.40
N LEU A 339 8.96 12.56 -11.75
CA LEU A 339 9.67 13.64 -11.06
C LEU A 339 8.70 14.45 -10.20
N SER A 340 9.06 14.65 -8.94
CA SER A 340 8.43 15.61 -8.03
C SER A 340 9.50 16.53 -7.50
N LEU A 341 9.82 17.56 -8.27
CA LEU A 341 10.91 18.49 -8.01
C LEU A 341 10.40 19.84 -7.53
N GLU A 342 11.15 20.47 -6.65
CA GLU A 342 10.98 21.89 -6.33
C GLU A 342 11.25 22.74 -7.59
N SER A 343 10.42 23.77 -7.81
CA SER A 343 10.40 24.54 -9.06
C SER A 343 11.72 25.24 -9.39
N LYS A 344 12.59 25.48 -8.40
CA LYS A 344 13.87 26.19 -8.56
C LYS A 344 15.13 25.32 -8.53
N SER A 345 15.06 24.02 -8.21
CA SER A 345 16.26 23.19 -8.02
C SER A 345 16.78 22.56 -9.31
N ASP A 346 17.71 23.23 -10.00
CA ASP A 346 18.31 22.72 -11.26
C ASP A 346 19.20 21.50 -11.02
N GLU A 347 19.82 21.42 -9.86
CA GLU A 347 20.64 20.28 -9.44
C GLU A 347 19.80 19.00 -9.34
N ALA A 348 18.59 19.09 -8.76
CA ALA A 348 17.68 17.95 -8.67
C ALA A 348 17.17 17.51 -10.05
N MET A 349 16.98 18.46 -10.98
CA MET A 349 16.65 18.15 -12.38
C MET A 349 17.81 17.43 -13.07
N LEU A 350 19.04 17.92 -12.89
CA LEU A 350 20.25 17.32 -13.44
C LEU A 350 20.44 15.88 -12.93
N GLN A 351 20.27 15.66 -11.63
CA GLN A 351 20.30 14.34 -11.01
C GLN A 351 19.28 13.40 -11.67
N ALA A 352 18.03 13.83 -11.79
CA ALA A 352 16.96 13.05 -12.41
C ALA A 352 17.27 12.70 -13.89
N LEU A 353 17.84 13.64 -14.65
CA LEU A 353 18.25 13.40 -16.03
C LEU A 353 19.40 12.41 -16.13
N LYS A 354 20.41 12.52 -15.26
CA LYS A 354 21.51 11.53 -15.19
C LYS A 354 20.99 10.12 -14.86
N MET A 355 20.05 10.01 -13.93
CA MET A 355 19.40 8.74 -13.61
C MET A 355 18.60 8.17 -14.80
N ALA A 356 17.89 9.03 -15.54
CA ALA A 356 17.16 8.61 -16.73
C ALA A 356 18.10 8.11 -17.82
N VAL A 357 19.21 8.82 -18.08
CA VAL A 357 20.23 8.41 -19.06
C VAL A 357 20.87 7.08 -18.66
N ALA A 358 21.22 6.91 -17.38
CA ALA A 358 21.79 5.65 -16.89
C ALA A 358 20.82 4.45 -17.02
N LYS A 359 19.50 4.68 -16.93
CA LYS A 359 18.48 3.63 -17.05
C LYS A 359 18.03 3.32 -18.47
N TYR A 360 17.88 4.37 -19.28
CA TYR A 360 17.20 4.29 -20.57
C TYR A 360 18.12 4.58 -21.76
N GLY A 361 19.32 5.11 -21.51
CA GLY A 361 20.25 5.61 -22.52
C GLY A 361 20.01 7.09 -22.87
N ASN A 362 20.75 7.58 -23.85
CA ASN A 362 20.80 9.01 -24.19
C ASN A 362 19.56 9.53 -24.94
N THR A 363 18.68 8.66 -25.42
CA THR A 363 17.45 9.07 -26.11
C THR A 363 16.28 8.96 -25.16
N LEU A 364 15.68 10.11 -24.81
CA LEU A 364 14.58 10.22 -23.86
C LEU A 364 13.33 10.78 -24.53
N ASP A 365 12.18 10.29 -24.08
CA ASP A 365 10.87 10.87 -24.29
C ASP A 365 10.40 11.54 -23.00
N ILE A 366 9.78 12.72 -23.12
CA ILE A 366 9.53 13.64 -22.01
C ILE A 366 8.06 14.00 -21.98
N GLN A 367 7.39 13.65 -20.88
CA GLN A 367 6.01 14.06 -20.62
C GLN A 367 5.98 15.11 -19.51
N GLY A 368 5.11 16.10 -19.68
CA GLY A 368 4.89 17.17 -18.71
C GLY A 368 4.45 18.46 -19.39
N ASN A 369 4.20 19.49 -18.58
CA ASN A 369 3.82 20.81 -19.10
C ASN A 369 4.97 21.50 -19.85
N ILE A 370 4.64 22.55 -20.61
CA ILE A 370 5.59 23.30 -21.44
C ILE A 370 6.72 23.91 -20.59
N GLU A 371 6.41 24.41 -19.41
CA GLU A 371 7.40 24.98 -18.47
C GLU A 371 8.44 23.94 -18.05
N PHE A 372 8.00 22.73 -17.69
CA PHE A 372 8.89 21.61 -17.36
C PHE A 372 9.78 21.24 -18.55
N LYS A 373 9.21 21.14 -19.76
CA LYS A 373 9.93 20.86 -21.00
C LYS A 373 11.03 21.90 -21.29
N LYS A 374 10.71 23.19 -21.19
CA LYS A 374 11.68 24.29 -21.31
C LYS A 374 12.81 24.18 -20.28
N ARG A 375 12.45 23.88 -19.04
CA ARG A 375 13.43 23.73 -17.95
C ARG A 375 14.38 22.55 -18.17
N VAL A 376 13.87 21.42 -18.65
CA VAL A 376 14.70 20.27 -19.04
C VAL A 376 15.73 20.69 -20.08
N LEU A 377 15.32 21.41 -21.14
CA LEU A 377 16.23 21.92 -22.16
C LEU A 377 17.31 22.85 -21.57
N MET A 378 16.91 23.83 -20.76
CA MET A 378 17.84 24.76 -20.10
C MET A 378 18.88 24.04 -19.25
N VAL A 379 18.45 23.05 -18.45
CA VAL A 379 19.36 22.26 -17.60
C VAL A 379 20.30 21.40 -18.46
N THR A 380 19.80 20.75 -19.51
CA THR A 380 20.68 19.97 -20.40
C THR A 380 21.73 20.82 -21.11
N GLN A 381 21.38 22.05 -21.51
CA GLN A 381 22.32 22.98 -22.14
C GLN A 381 23.32 23.55 -21.12
N LYS A 382 22.84 23.95 -19.93
CA LYS A 382 23.68 24.53 -18.86
C LYS A 382 24.76 23.56 -18.39
N TYR A 383 24.48 22.26 -18.35
CA TYR A 383 25.41 21.24 -17.86
C TYR A 383 25.98 20.33 -18.97
N ASP A 384 25.83 20.72 -20.24
CA ASP A 384 26.31 20.00 -21.43
C ASP A 384 25.97 18.49 -21.42
N LEU A 385 24.72 18.15 -21.04
CA LEU A 385 24.29 16.77 -20.97
C LEU A 385 23.90 16.27 -22.36
N LYS A 386 24.62 15.26 -22.86
CA LYS A 386 24.37 14.62 -24.17
C LYS A 386 23.07 13.81 -24.17
N VAL A 387 21.94 14.47 -24.42
CA VAL A 387 20.60 13.86 -24.48
C VAL A 387 19.87 14.23 -25.76
N ASN A 388 19.27 13.23 -26.40
CA ASN A 388 18.40 13.37 -27.56
C ASN A 388 16.94 13.26 -27.13
N PHE A 389 16.10 14.22 -27.53
CA PHE A 389 14.68 14.22 -27.20
C PHE A 389 13.84 13.77 -28.40
N ALA A 390 13.06 12.70 -28.20
CA ALA A 390 12.16 12.17 -29.21
C ALA A 390 10.82 12.93 -29.30
N ASP A 391 10.48 13.70 -28.26
CA ASP A 391 9.24 14.47 -28.18
C ASP A 391 9.21 15.61 -29.23
N PRO A 392 8.24 15.62 -30.16
CA PRO A 392 8.11 16.66 -31.17
C PRO A 392 7.94 18.07 -30.59
N GLN A 393 7.32 18.23 -29.42
CA GLN A 393 7.17 19.54 -28.78
C GLN A 393 8.51 20.07 -28.26
N MET A 394 9.35 19.21 -27.71
CA MET A 394 10.70 19.57 -27.27
C MET A 394 11.59 20.01 -28.42
N GLN A 395 11.47 19.34 -29.58
CA GLN A 395 12.22 19.72 -30.78
C GLN A 395 11.81 21.11 -31.29
N LYS A 396 10.50 21.41 -31.31
CA LYS A 396 9.99 22.76 -31.64
C LYS A 396 10.52 23.83 -30.68
N ILE A 397 10.41 23.60 -29.37
CA ILE A 397 10.90 24.53 -28.34
C ILE A 397 12.42 24.75 -28.49
N LYS A 398 13.20 23.69 -28.74
CA LYS A 398 14.65 23.78 -28.96
C LYS A 398 14.98 24.66 -30.17
N SER A 399 14.28 24.50 -31.29
CA SER A 399 14.45 25.34 -32.47
C SER A 399 14.04 26.80 -32.25
N GLU A 400 13.00 27.07 -31.45
CA GLU A 400 12.59 28.43 -31.08
C GLU A 400 13.61 29.12 -30.16
N MET A 401 14.15 28.39 -29.16
CA MET A 401 15.18 28.91 -28.27
C MET A 401 16.51 29.19 -28.99
N GLN A 402 16.83 28.44 -30.06
CA GLN A 402 18.00 28.70 -30.91
C GLN A 402 17.82 29.91 -31.84
N LYS A 403 16.57 30.31 -32.13
CA LYS A 403 16.25 31.48 -32.98
C LYS A 403 16.23 32.81 -32.22
N GLN A 404 16.33 32.83 -30.89
CA GLN A 404 16.48 34.05 -30.10
C GLN A 404 17.97 34.27 -29.76
N PRO A 405 18.68 35.21 -30.40
CA PRO A 405 20.04 35.55 -30.02
C PRO A 405 20.06 36.20 -28.63
N GLN A 406 21.09 35.89 -27.84
CA GLN A 406 21.40 36.61 -26.61
C GLN A 406 21.58 38.11 -26.90
N THR A 407 20.62 38.95 -26.52
CA THR A 407 20.87 40.38 -26.34
C THR A 407 21.71 40.55 -25.09
N GLN A 408 23.03 40.51 -25.26
CA GLN A 408 23.97 40.95 -24.24
C GLN A 408 23.80 42.45 -24.01
N ASN A 409 23.53 42.82 -22.77
CA ASN A 409 23.55 44.18 -22.27
C ASN A 409 24.95 44.79 -22.44
N THR A 410 25.12 45.69 -23.40
CA THR A 410 26.16 46.72 -23.32
C THR A 410 25.52 48.03 -22.86
N THR A 411 25.48 48.25 -21.55
CA THR A 411 25.24 49.58 -20.97
C THR A 411 26.40 50.49 -21.34
N LYS A 412 26.21 51.35 -22.35
CA LYS A 412 27.07 52.52 -22.59
C LYS A 412 26.83 53.53 -21.46
N THR A 413 27.82 53.66 -20.58
CA THR A 413 27.94 54.73 -19.59
C THR A 413 28.13 56.06 -20.32
N LYS A 414 27.10 56.92 -20.37
CA LYS A 414 27.23 58.33 -20.73
C LYS A 414 27.69 59.11 -19.50
N ASN A 415 28.97 59.48 -19.47
CA ASN A 415 29.51 60.48 -18.55
C ASN A 415 28.96 61.87 -18.90
N SER A 416 28.22 62.49 -17.99
CA SER A 416 27.89 63.91 -18.03
C SER A 416 29.00 64.73 -17.37
N LYS A 417 29.82 65.41 -18.18
CA LYS A 417 30.68 66.50 -17.70
C LYS A 417 29.81 67.76 -17.52
N LYS A 418 29.62 68.17 -16.25
CA LYS A 418 29.24 69.54 -15.88
C LYS A 418 30.44 70.46 -16.14
N GLY A 419 30.25 71.49 -16.93
CA GLY A 419 31.15 72.64 -17.05
C GLY A 419 30.32 73.92 -17.07
N MET A 420 30.36 74.67 -15.97
CA MET A 420 29.83 76.03 -15.84
C MET A 420 30.99 77.02 -16.05
N SER A 421 30.85 77.87 -17.05
CA SER A 421 31.52 79.16 -17.28
C SER A 421 30.68 79.80 -18.39
N ARG A 422 30.11 80.99 -18.26
CA ARG A 422 30.51 82.24 -17.59
C ARG A 422 29.26 83.00 -17.19
#